data_AF-A0A2T9WSL7-F1
#
_entry.id   AF-A0A2T9WSL7-F1
#
_cell.length_a   1.000
_cell.length_b   1.000
_cell.length_c   1.000
_cell.angle_alpha   90.00
_cell.angle_beta   90.00
_cell.angle_gamma   90.00
#
_symmetry.space_group_name_H-M   'P 1'
#
loop_
_entity.id
_entity.type
_entity.pdbx_description
1 polymer ?
#
loop_
_entity_poly.entity_id
_entity_poly.type
_entity_poly.pdbx_seq_one_letter_code
_entity_poly.pdbx_strand_id
1 'polypeptide(L)'
;MTDKHDIENYIRKYALTHILLAELQQCGADFKNTLAEGNHQILYITIEVFEKKGTEMFYKADRTLRSSLDELMKSIMEWRKCKTPPNDYDSLIRCLTECRLTTGITEAINEYLKEINATNFEKKVYNLIEAIEHLSRSYVLDALYERLENKIIDEIYRSIDRLSRNSESKEGSTSYLEKTKKGVYEINHIFQEASKDVKEPIKILLEDPEKNIKLFYATIGFNLYKN
;
A
#
# COMPACT_ATOMS: atom_id res chain seq x y z
N MET A 1 10.43 37.66 -22.68
CA MET A 1 11.09 36.45 -23.20
C MET A 1 11.21 35.51 -22.02
N THR A 2 10.40 34.45 -21.96
CA THR A 2 10.57 33.36 -20.99
C THR A 2 11.84 32.61 -21.38
N ASP A 3 12.75 32.44 -20.42
CA ASP A 3 14.05 31.84 -20.68
C ASP A 3 13.85 30.39 -21.13
N LYS A 4 14.68 29.89 -22.05
CA LYS A 4 14.56 28.51 -22.57
C LYS A 4 14.66 27.49 -21.42
N HIS A 5 15.40 27.85 -20.38
CA HIS A 5 15.52 27.11 -19.13
C HIS A 5 14.21 27.05 -18.32
N ASP A 6 13.38 28.10 -18.35
CA ASP A 6 12.08 28.13 -17.68
C ASP A 6 11.08 27.19 -18.38
N ILE A 7 11.12 27.13 -19.71
CA ILE A 7 10.26 26.25 -20.51
C ILE A 7 10.63 24.78 -20.31
N GLU A 8 11.94 24.46 -20.28
CA GLU A 8 12.42 23.10 -20.03
C GLU A 8 12.07 22.63 -18.61
N ASN A 9 12.24 23.47 -17.59
CA ASN A 9 11.83 23.17 -16.22
C ASN A 9 10.30 23.02 -16.08
N TYR A 10 9.53 23.84 -16.79
CA TYR A 10 8.07 23.72 -16.84
C TYR A 10 7.64 22.39 -17.47
N ILE A 11 8.18 22.02 -18.63
CA ILE A 11 7.85 20.76 -19.30
C ILE A 11 8.24 19.54 -18.43
N ARG A 12 9.40 19.58 -17.74
CA ARG A 12 9.82 18.51 -16.81
C ARG A 12 8.84 18.35 -15.66
N LYS A 13 8.45 19.46 -15.02
CA LYS A 13 7.49 19.46 -13.90
C LYS A 13 6.13 18.93 -14.34
N TYR A 14 5.62 19.36 -15.49
CA TYR A 14 4.34 18.89 -16.03
C TYR A 14 4.37 17.40 -16.41
N ALA A 15 5.43 16.95 -17.10
CA ALA A 15 5.57 15.54 -17.46
C ALA A 15 5.61 14.65 -16.22
N LEU A 16 6.38 15.04 -15.20
CA LEU A 16 6.50 14.31 -13.94
C LEU A 16 5.18 14.27 -13.15
N THR A 17 4.48 15.41 -13.05
CA THR A 17 3.14 15.46 -12.44
C THR A 17 2.17 14.54 -13.15
N HIS A 18 2.18 14.50 -14.49
CA HIS A 18 1.33 13.57 -15.26
C HIS A 18 1.67 12.10 -14.99
N ILE A 19 2.95 11.77 -14.85
CA ILE A 19 3.42 10.41 -14.53
C ILE A 19 2.93 9.99 -13.15
N LEU A 20 3.16 10.82 -12.13
CA LEU A 20 2.71 10.53 -10.77
C LEU A 20 1.18 10.43 -10.69
N LEU A 21 0.46 11.25 -11.45
CA LEU A 21 -0.99 11.16 -11.53
C LEU A 21 -1.46 9.83 -12.16
N ALA A 22 -0.80 9.38 -13.23
CA ALA A 22 -1.10 8.10 -13.87
C ALA A 22 -0.81 6.93 -12.92
N GLU A 23 0.32 6.98 -12.20
CA GLU A 23 0.67 5.98 -11.19
C GLU A 23 -0.35 5.98 -10.04
N LEU A 24 -0.88 7.15 -9.66
CA LEU A 24 -1.90 7.26 -8.61
C LEU A 24 -3.23 6.63 -9.06
N GLN A 25 -3.59 6.83 -10.33
CA GLN A 25 -4.74 6.17 -10.93
C GLN A 25 -4.56 4.66 -10.99
N GLN A 26 -3.37 4.17 -11.39
CA GLN A 26 -3.04 2.76 -11.41
C GLN A 26 -3.11 2.15 -10.02
N CYS A 27 -2.48 2.78 -9.02
CA CYS A 27 -2.55 2.31 -7.64
C CYS A 27 -4.00 2.26 -7.12
N GLY A 28 -4.83 3.25 -7.47
CA GLY A 28 -6.26 3.24 -7.14
C GLY A 28 -7.03 2.09 -7.82
N ALA A 29 -6.65 1.70 -9.03
CA ALA A 29 -7.21 0.53 -9.71
C ALA A 29 -6.74 -0.77 -9.07
N ASP A 30 -5.44 -0.90 -8.78
CA ASP A 30 -4.85 -2.04 -8.07
C ASP A 30 -5.57 -2.26 -6.73
N PHE A 31 -5.70 -1.22 -5.92
CA PHE A 31 -6.41 -1.27 -4.63
C PHE A 31 -7.85 -1.78 -4.76
N LYS A 32 -8.62 -1.27 -5.74
CA LYS A 32 -9.99 -1.73 -6.00
C LYS A 32 -10.05 -3.20 -6.40
N ASN A 33 -9.13 -3.63 -7.25
CA ASN A 33 -9.05 -5.04 -7.68
C ASN A 33 -8.71 -5.95 -6.50
N THR A 34 -7.74 -5.54 -5.67
CA THR A 34 -7.37 -6.27 -4.45
C THR A 34 -8.54 -6.34 -3.48
N LEU A 35 -9.27 -5.26 -3.23
CA LEU A 35 -10.48 -5.31 -2.40
C LEU A 35 -11.55 -6.26 -2.95
N ALA A 36 -11.78 -6.23 -4.27
CA ALA A 36 -12.74 -7.14 -4.91
C ALA A 36 -12.34 -8.60 -4.76
N GLU A 37 -11.05 -8.92 -4.91
CA GLU A 37 -10.52 -10.26 -4.65
C GLU A 37 -10.73 -10.67 -3.19
N GLY A 38 -10.46 -9.80 -2.22
CA GLY A 38 -10.66 -10.09 -0.80
C GLY A 38 -12.12 -10.43 -0.48
N ASN A 39 -13.06 -9.64 -1.01
CA ASN A 39 -14.49 -9.91 -0.88
C ASN A 39 -14.90 -11.27 -1.47
N HIS A 40 -14.29 -11.64 -2.59
CA HIS A 40 -14.52 -12.94 -3.24
C HIS A 40 -13.95 -14.09 -2.41
N GLN A 41 -12.76 -13.93 -1.82
CA GLN A 41 -12.17 -14.94 -0.93
C GLN A 41 -13.03 -15.18 0.31
N ILE A 42 -13.55 -14.11 0.93
CA ILE A 42 -14.47 -14.24 2.07
C ILE A 42 -15.67 -15.10 1.65
N LEU A 43 -16.30 -14.80 0.51
CA LEU A 43 -17.43 -15.60 0.01
C LEU A 43 -17.09 -17.08 -0.16
N TYR A 44 -15.91 -17.43 -0.66
CA TYR A 44 -15.49 -18.83 -0.81
C TYR A 44 -15.29 -19.52 0.54
N ILE A 45 -14.57 -18.89 1.46
CA ILE A 45 -14.37 -19.41 2.82
C ILE A 45 -15.73 -19.66 3.46
N THR A 46 -16.64 -18.70 3.31
CA THR A 46 -18.00 -18.74 3.82
C THR A 46 -18.76 -19.98 3.33
N ILE A 47 -18.71 -20.28 2.02
CA ILE A 47 -19.34 -21.47 1.43
C ILE A 47 -18.67 -22.76 1.94
N GLU A 48 -17.34 -22.84 1.88
CA GLU A 48 -16.60 -24.07 2.24
C GLU A 48 -16.81 -24.44 3.72
N VAL A 49 -16.81 -23.45 4.62
CA VAL A 49 -16.98 -23.67 6.06
C VAL A 49 -18.42 -24.06 6.37
N PHE A 50 -19.41 -23.42 5.74
CA PHE A 50 -20.81 -23.79 5.87
C PHE A 50 -21.04 -25.26 5.54
N GLU A 51 -20.49 -25.73 4.42
CA GLU A 51 -20.62 -27.14 3.98
C GLU A 51 -19.99 -28.14 4.96
N LYS A 52 -18.92 -27.75 5.66
CA LYS A 52 -18.10 -28.68 6.48
C LYS A 52 -18.34 -28.61 7.99
N LYS A 53 -18.76 -27.46 8.53
CA LYS A 53 -18.87 -27.22 9.99
C LYS A 53 -20.27 -26.86 10.49
N GLY A 54 -21.24 -26.70 9.60
CA GLY A 54 -22.61 -26.35 9.97
C GLY A 54 -22.82 -24.86 10.22
N THR A 55 -24.09 -24.48 10.44
CA THR A 55 -24.57 -23.11 10.28
C THR A 55 -24.18 -22.14 11.41
N GLU A 56 -24.23 -22.57 12.67
CA GLU A 56 -24.11 -21.66 13.83
C GLU A 56 -22.70 -21.08 14.00
N MET A 57 -21.67 -21.94 13.97
CA MET A 57 -20.27 -21.55 14.07
C MET A 57 -19.84 -20.67 12.89
N PHE A 58 -20.35 -20.99 11.71
CA PHE A 58 -20.16 -20.23 10.49
C PHE A 58 -20.70 -18.79 10.60
N TYR A 59 -21.97 -18.60 10.99
CA TYR A 59 -22.57 -17.26 11.07
C TYR A 59 -21.88 -16.34 12.08
N LYS A 60 -21.44 -16.88 13.22
CA LYS A 60 -20.78 -16.09 14.26
C LYS A 60 -19.40 -15.58 13.80
N ALA A 61 -18.61 -16.44 13.16
CA ALA A 61 -17.29 -16.08 12.67
C ALA A 61 -17.36 -15.18 11.43
N ASP A 62 -18.25 -15.45 10.47
CA ASP A 62 -18.43 -14.64 9.25
C ASP A 62 -18.82 -13.19 9.59
N ARG A 63 -19.80 -13.00 10.48
CA ARG A 63 -20.23 -11.66 10.89
C ARG A 63 -19.12 -10.88 11.59
N THR A 64 -18.35 -11.55 12.42
CA THR A 64 -17.23 -10.92 13.15
C THR A 64 -16.11 -10.54 12.19
N LEU A 65 -15.72 -11.46 11.30
CA LEU A 65 -14.68 -11.22 10.29
C LEU A 65 -15.02 -10.03 9.38
N ARG A 66 -16.24 -9.99 8.83
CA ARG A 66 -16.70 -8.88 7.98
C ARG A 66 -16.66 -7.56 8.73
N SER A 67 -17.16 -7.54 9.96
CA SER A 67 -17.15 -6.35 10.80
C SER A 67 -15.72 -5.84 11.07
N SER A 68 -14.77 -6.73 11.34
CA SER A 68 -13.37 -6.34 11.56
C SER A 68 -12.73 -5.77 10.29
N LEU A 69 -12.97 -6.38 9.12
CA LEU A 69 -12.46 -5.87 7.85
C LEU A 69 -13.06 -4.50 7.49
N ASP A 70 -14.35 -4.30 7.73
CA ASP A 70 -15.01 -3.00 7.56
C ASP A 70 -14.40 -1.94 8.48
N GLU A 71 -14.09 -2.30 9.73
CA GLU A 71 -13.44 -1.43 10.71
C GLU A 71 -12.01 -1.05 10.29
N LEU A 72 -11.23 -1.99 9.74
CA LEU A 72 -9.92 -1.70 9.18
C LEU A 72 -10.02 -0.72 8.02
N MET A 73 -10.93 -0.96 7.07
CA MET A 73 -11.12 -0.07 5.92
C MET A 73 -11.55 1.32 6.36
N LYS A 74 -12.45 1.42 7.35
CA LYS A 74 -12.84 2.68 7.96
C LYS A 74 -11.65 3.40 8.59
N SER A 75 -10.86 2.70 9.41
CA SER A 75 -9.69 3.26 10.09
C SER A 75 -8.65 3.79 9.10
N ILE A 76 -8.36 3.01 8.04
CA ILE A 76 -7.51 3.43 6.94
C ILE A 76 -8.07 4.69 6.27
N MET A 77 -9.38 4.72 5.97
CA MET A 77 -9.97 5.87 5.29
C MET A 77 -10.01 7.14 6.13
N GLU A 78 -10.17 7.01 7.44
CA GLU A 78 -10.11 8.13 8.39
C GLU A 78 -8.68 8.65 8.58
N TRP A 79 -7.70 7.74 8.57
CA TRP A 79 -6.28 8.07 8.68
C TRP A 79 -5.73 8.79 7.44
N ARG A 80 -6.16 8.39 6.24
CA ARG A 80 -5.67 8.96 4.97
C ARG A 80 -5.94 10.45 4.86
N LYS A 81 -4.90 11.21 4.49
CA LYS A 81 -4.97 12.66 4.30
C LYS A 81 -5.24 13.03 2.84
N CYS A 82 -4.88 12.15 1.90
CA CYS A 82 -5.14 12.37 0.48
C CYS A 82 -6.60 12.03 0.10
N LYS A 83 -7.48 13.04 0.20
CA LYS A 83 -8.90 12.92 -0.20
C LYS A 83 -9.18 13.42 -1.62
N THR A 84 -8.30 14.24 -2.18
CA THR A 84 -8.44 14.83 -3.51
C THR A 84 -7.09 14.80 -4.20
N PRO A 85 -7.00 14.43 -5.50
CA PRO A 85 -5.72 14.41 -6.20
C PRO A 85 -5.15 15.84 -6.23
N PRO A 86 -3.98 16.06 -5.63
CA PRO A 86 -3.34 17.36 -5.60
C PRO A 86 -2.61 17.63 -6.92
N ASN A 87 -2.38 18.91 -7.22
CA ASN A 87 -1.67 19.34 -8.44
C ASN A 87 -0.17 19.59 -8.20
N ASP A 88 0.30 19.46 -6.97
CA ASP A 88 1.71 19.59 -6.62
C ASP A 88 2.39 18.22 -6.43
N TYR A 89 3.69 18.23 -6.69
CA TYR A 89 4.54 17.05 -6.75
C TYR A 89 4.64 16.32 -5.39
N ASP A 90 4.89 17.05 -4.31
CA ASP A 90 5.05 16.48 -2.95
C ASP A 90 3.76 15.81 -2.48
N SER A 91 2.63 16.46 -2.71
CA SER A 91 1.34 15.90 -2.33
C SER A 91 0.98 14.67 -3.17
N LEU A 92 1.39 14.60 -4.45
CA LEU A 92 1.22 13.39 -5.27
C LEU A 92 2.05 12.22 -4.73
N ILE A 93 3.32 12.43 -4.34
CA ILE A 93 4.14 11.39 -3.70
C ILE A 93 3.47 10.91 -2.42
N ARG A 94 2.98 11.83 -1.57
CA ARG A 94 2.28 11.47 -0.34
C ARG A 94 1.05 10.61 -0.63
N CYS A 95 0.21 11.04 -1.57
CA CYS A 95 -0.98 10.29 -2.00
C CYS A 95 -0.64 8.89 -2.51
N LEU A 96 0.44 8.78 -3.29
CA LEU A 96 0.94 7.51 -3.81
C LEU A 96 1.46 6.60 -2.70
N THR A 97 2.20 7.17 -1.75
CA THR A 97 2.72 6.45 -0.58
C THR A 97 1.57 5.92 0.27
N GLU A 98 0.56 6.75 0.57
CA GLU A 98 -0.67 6.33 1.25
C GLU A 98 -1.38 5.22 0.46
N CYS A 99 -1.51 5.36 -0.86
CA CYS A 99 -2.15 4.36 -1.70
C CYS A 99 -1.42 3.01 -1.66
N ARG A 100 -0.09 3.02 -1.85
CA ARG A 100 0.73 1.80 -1.83
C ARG A 100 0.77 1.14 -0.46
N LEU A 101 0.74 1.92 0.63
CA LEU A 101 0.55 1.40 1.99
C LEU A 101 -0.77 0.63 2.09
N THR A 102 -1.88 1.25 1.65
CA THR A 102 -3.19 0.59 1.73
C THR A 102 -3.27 -0.65 0.86
N THR A 103 -2.73 -0.62 -0.35
CA THR A 103 -2.65 -1.78 -1.23
C THR A 103 -1.85 -2.91 -0.58
N GLY A 104 -0.67 -2.62 0.01
CA GLY A 104 0.15 -3.62 0.69
C GLY A 104 -0.54 -4.27 1.89
N ILE A 105 -1.29 -3.50 2.69
CA ILE A 105 -2.13 -4.04 3.78
C ILE A 105 -3.17 -5.00 3.22
N THR A 106 -3.93 -4.58 2.20
CA THR A 106 -5.01 -5.40 1.63
C THR A 106 -4.46 -6.64 0.94
N GLU A 107 -3.33 -6.57 0.25
CA GLU A 107 -2.66 -7.71 -0.36
C GLU A 107 -2.25 -8.77 0.68
N ALA A 108 -1.68 -8.34 1.82
CA ALA A 108 -1.30 -9.26 2.90
C ALA A 108 -2.52 -10.01 3.45
N ILE A 109 -3.61 -9.27 3.69
CA ILE A 109 -4.87 -9.84 4.17
C ILE A 109 -5.47 -10.81 3.15
N ASN A 110 -5.49 -10.44 1.87
CA ASN A 110 -6.01 -11.30 0.80
C ASN A 110 -5.24 -12.62 0.70
N GLU A 111 -3.92 -12.58 0.77
CA GLU A 111 -3.11 -13.80 0.77
C GLU A 111 -3.43 -14.67 1.97
N TYR A 112 -3.56 -14.08 3.16
CA TYR A 112 -3.92 -14.82 4.35
C TYR A 112 -5.32 -15.45 4.26
N LEU A 113 -6.30 -14.73 3.71
CA LEU A 113 -7.65 -15.23 3.47
C LEU A 113 -7.64 -16.50 2.60
N LYS A 114 -6.80 -16.55 1.55
CA LYS A 114 -6.67 -17.75 0.68
C LYS A 114 -6.20 -18.99 1.44
N GLU A 115 -5.52 -18.81 2.57
CA GLU A 115 -5.05 -19.93 3.37
C GLU A 115 -6.03 -20.34 4.48
N ILE A 116 -7.14 -19.64 4.65
CA ILE A 116 -8.20 -20.02 5.57
C ILE A 116 -9.00 -21.16 4.95
N ASN A 117 -9.03 -22.29 5.64
CA ASN A 117 -9.82 -23.46 5.25
C ASN A 117 -10.53 -24.03 6.47
N ALA A 118 -11.41 -25.01 6.24
CA ALA A 118 -12.22 -25.59 7.32
C ALA A 118 -11.40 -26.19 8.48
N THR A 119 -10.21 -26.75 8.26
CA THR A 119 -9.48 -27.45 9.33
C THR A 119 -9.01 -26.50 10.43
N ASN A 120 -8.51 -25.31 10.07
CA ASN A 120 -7.97 -24.33 11.00
C ASN A 120 -8.77 -23.01 11.02
N PHE A 121 -10.04 -23.07 10.59
CA PHE A 121 -10.88 -21.90 10.35
C PHE A 121 -10.93 -20.93 11.53
N GLU A 122 -11.37 -21.39 12.70
CA GLU A 122 -11.53 -20.52 13.88
C GLU A 122 -10.22 -19.85 14.25
N LYS A 123 -9.13 -20.61 14.36
CA LYS A 123 -7.81 -20.06 14.70
C LYS A 123 -7.37 -19.00 13.70
N LYS A 124 -7.48 -19.26 12.40
CA LYS A 124 -7.06 -18.27 11.39
C LYS A 124 -7.97 -17.04 11.37
N VAL A 125 -9.28 -17.21 11.57
CA VAL A 125 -10.21 -16.07 11.69
C VAL A 125 -9.87 -15.23 12.92
N TYR A 126 -9.60 -15.85 14.08
CA TYR A 126 -9.19 -15.13 15.28
C TYR A 126 -7.86 -14.40 15.08
N ASN A 127 -6.85 -15.06 14.51
CA ASN A 127 -5.57 -14.42 14.18
C ASN A 127 -5.76 -13.22 13.25
N LEU A 128 -6.61 -13.34 12.23
CA LEU A 128 -6.91 -12.24 11.33
C LEU A 128 -7.61 -11.08 12.05
N ILE A 129 -8.59 -11.35 12.89
CA ILE A 129 -9.30 -10.34 13.68
C ILE A 129 -8.33 -9.59 14.61
N GLU A 130 -7.47 -10.32 15.32
CA GLU A 130 -6.48 -9.73 16.24
C GLU A 130 -5.44 -8.89 15.48
N ALA A 131 -4.93 -9.39 14.36
CA ALA A 131 -4.03 -8.62 13.49
C ALA A 131 -4.71 -7.33 12.97
N ILE A 132 -5.98 -7.43 12.55
CA ILE A 132 -6.77 -6.27 12.13
C ILE A 132 -6.90 -5.25 13.27
N GLU A 133 -7.16 -5.69 14.51
CA GLU A 133 -7.27 -4.79 15.65
C GLU A 133 -5.98 -3.97 15.84
N HIS A 134 -4.82 -4.59 15.66
CA HIS A 134 -3.53 -3.89 15.71
C HIS A 134 -3.34 -2.94 14.53
N LEU A 135 -3.69 -3.36 13.30
CA LEU A 135 -3.54 -2.54 12.08
C LEU A 135 -4.49 -1.34 12.04
N SER A 136 -5.65 -1.44 12.69
CA SER A 136 -6.65 -0.35 12.77
C SER A 136 -6.21 0.81 13.68
N ARG A 137 -5.11 0.67 14.43
CA ARG A 137 -4.61 1.71 15.33
C ARG A 137 -3.84 2.77 14.55
N SER A 138 -4.19 4.05 14.75
CA SER A 138 -3.58 5.17 14.03
C SER A 138 -2.05 5.19 14.10
N TYR A 139 -1.47 4.95 15.27
CA TYR A 139 -0.01 4.93 15.46
C TYR A 139 0.69 3.79 14.69
N VAL A 140 -0.02 2.69 14.39
CA VAL A 140 0.52 1.60 13.58
C VAL A 140 0.53 1.99 12.11
N LEU A 141 -0.56 2.61 11.65
CA LEU A 141 -0.65 3.18 10.30
C LEU A 141 0.40 4.27 10.07
N ASP A 142 0.62 5.15 11.06
CA ASP A 142 1.67 6.17 11.04
C ASP A 142 3.07 5.54 10.95
N ALA A 143 3.38 4.52 11.76
CA ALA A 143 4.68 3.86 11.74
C ALA A 143 4.96 3.13 10.40
N LEU A 144 3.94 2.44 9.87
CA LEU A 144 4.02 1.83 8.54
C LEU A 144 4.24 2.89 7.44
N TYR A 145 3.56 4.03 7.56
CA TYR A 145 3.71 5.14 6.62
C TYR A 145 5.10 5.77 6.70
N GLU A 146 5.59 6.08 7.90
CA GLU A 146 6.94 6.63 8.09
C GLU A 146 8.01 5.69 7.54
N ARG A 147 7.85 4.38 7.76
CA ARG A 147 8.75 3.37 7.17
C ARG A 147 8.78 3.47 5.65
N LEU A 148 7.62 3.54 5.01
CA LEU A 148 7.52 3.69 3.56
C LEU A 148 8.07 5.02 3.09
N GLU A 149 7.66 6.11 3.73
CA GLU A 149 8.04 7.47 3.41
C GLU A 149 9.57 7.59 3.39
N ASN A 150 10.24 7.10 4.44
CA ASN A 150 11.70 7.13 4.53
C ASN A 150 12.40 6.35 3.40
N LYS A 151 11.80 5.26 2.91
CA LYS A 151 12.36 4.49 1.78
C LYS A 151 12.06 5.15 0.43
N ILE A 152 10.82 5.60 0.25
CA ILE A 152 10.29 6.09 -1.02
C ILE A 152 10.81 7.48 -1.34
N ILE A 153 10.76 8.41 -0.38
CA ILE A 153 11.11 9.82 -0.60
C ILE A 153 12.52 9.93 -1.17
N ASP A 154 13.49 9.34 -0.50
CA ASP A 154 14.90 9.43 -0.89
C ASP A 154 15.16 8.87 -2.30
N GLU A 155 14.57 7.72 -2.62
CA GLU A 155 14.77 7.06 -3.92
C GLU A 155 14.05 7.78 -5.06
N ILE A 156 12.87 8.32 -4.79
CA ILE A 156 12.08 9.08 -5.76
C ILE A 156 12.75 10.42 -6.06
N TYR A 157 13.14 11.19 -5.04
CA TYR A 157 13.82 12.47 -5.25
C TYR A 157 15.14 12.28 -6.01
N ARG A 158 15.90 11.22 -5.70
CA ARG A 158 17.12 10.86 -6.47
C ARG A 158 16.79 10.51 -7.92
N SER A 159 15.72 9.75 -8.17
CA SER A 159 15.30 9.39 -9.52
C SER A 159 14.88 10.61 -10.34
N ILE A 160 14.26 11.60 -9.69
CA ILE A 160 13.83 12.84 -10.33
C ILE A 160 14.97 13.81 -10.58
N ASP A 161 15.92 13.90 -9.65
CA ASP A 161 17.15 14.64 -9.86
C ASP A 161 17.94 14.06 -11.05
N ARG A 162 18.05 12.73 -11.14
CA ARG A 162 18.65 12.04 -12.31
C ARG A 162 17.92 12.34 -13.61
N LEU A 163 16.58 12.29 -13.61
CA LEU A 163 15.77 12.66 -14.76
C LEU A 163 16.02 14.10 -15.20
N SER A 164 16.07 15.03 -14.24
CA SER A 164 16.30 16.47 -14.48
C SER A 164 17.68 16.75 -15.07
N ARG A 165 18.74 16.10 -14.56
CA ARG A 165 20.10 16.25 -15.10
C ARG A 165 20.26 15.67 -16.50
N ASN A 166 19.57 14.56 -16.81
CA ASN A 166 19.63 13.92 -18.12
C ASN A 166 19.08 14.80 -19.26
N SER A 167 18.11 15.65 -18.96
CA SER A 167 17.54 16.63 -19.90
C SER A 167 18.44 17.83 -20.20
N GLU A 168 19.55 18.02 -19.48
CA GLU A 168 20.53 19.09 -19.77
C GLU A 168 21.60 18.65 -20.77
N SER A 169 21.66 17.34 -21.10
CA SER A 169 22.58 16.81 -22.10
C SER A 169 22.13 17.19 -23.51
N LYS A 170 23.05 17.69 -24.35
CA LYS A 170 22.84 18.05 -25.77
C LYS A 170 22.55 16.85 -26.69
N GLU A 171 22.12 15.72 -26.16
CA GLU A 171 21.78 14.54 -26.93
C GLU A 171 20.38 14.70 -27.56
N GLY A 172 20.22 14.27 -28.81
CA GLY A 172 19.00 14.48 -29.59
C GLY A 172 17.70 13.96 -28.94
N SER A 173 16.56 14.42 -29.45
CA SER A 173 15.21 14.20 -28.89
C SER A 173 14.84 12.73 -28.63
N THR A 174 15.36 11.78 -29.40
CA THR A 174 15.12 10.34 -29.20
C THR A 174 15.79 9.80 -27.93
N SER A 175 17.01 10.24 -27.60
CA SER A 175 17.74 9.86 -26.38
C SER A 175 17.04 10.38 -25.12
N TYR A 176 16.48 11.59 -25.18
CA TYR A 176 15.74 12.19 -24.08
C TYR A 176 14.43 11.44 -23.76
N LEU A 177 13.68 11.04 -24.78
CA LEU A 177 12.43 10.29 -24.62
C LEU A 177 12.66 8.93 -23.95
N GLU A 178 13.70 8.20 -24.37
CA GLU A 178 14.06 6.90 -23.79
C GLU A 178 14.51 7.02 -22.34
N LYS A 179 15.35 8.01 -22.01
CA LYS A 179 15.78 8.29 -20.62
C LYS A 179 14.60 8.66 -19.73
N THR A 180 13.64 9.43 -20.25
CA THR A 180 12.41 9.78 -19.52
C THR A 180 11.58 8.53 -19.23
N LYS A 181 11.31 7.69 -20.25
CA LYS A 181 10.60 6.41 -20.08
C LYS A 181 11.25 5.51 -19.04
N LYS A 182 12.59 5.45 -19.03
CA LYS A 182 13.34 4.66 -18.04
C LYS A 182 13.16 5.20 -16.62
N GLY A 183 13.29 6.50 -16.40
CA GLY A 183 13.07 7.06 -15.06
C GLY A 183 11.62 6.97 -14.59
N VAL A 184 10.64 7.02 -15.49
CA VAL A 184 9.23 6.69 -15.17
C VAL A 184 9.12 5.28 -14.63
N TYR A 185 9.71 4.31 -15.33
CA TYR A 185 9.71 2.92 -14.92
C TYR A 185 10.38 2.73 -13.54
N GLU A 186 11.49 3.42 -13.29
CA GLU A 186 12.18 3.41 -11.99
C GLU A 186 11.28 3.93 -10.85
N ILE A 187 10.59 5.07 -11.05
CA ILE A 187 9.66 5.63 -10.05
C ILE A 187 8.51 4.66 -9.76
N ASN A 188 7.91 4.08 -10.80
CA ASN A 188 6.83 3.11 -10.62
C ASN A 188 7.33 1.86 -9.91
N HIS A 189 8.54 1.38 -10.23
CA HIS A 189 9.13 0.22 -9.57
C HIS A 189 9.36 0.47 -8.08
N ILE A 190 9.86 1.66 -7.69
CA ILE A 190 10.04 2.04 -6.28
C ILE A 190 8.71 1.95 -5.52
N PHE A 191 7.62 2.50 -6.08
CA PHE A 191 6.30 2.43 -5.45
C PHE A 191 5.73 1.01 -5.38
N GLN A 192 6.00 0.17 -6.38
CA GLN A 192 5.57 -1.24 -6.35
C GLN A 192 6.33 -2.06 -5.30
N GLU A 193 7.65 -1.86 -5.16
CA GLU A 193 8.45 -2.51 -4.12
C GLU A 193 8.06 -2.04 -2.71
N ALA A 194 7.63 -0.78 -2.57
CA ALA A 194 7.10 -0.27 -1.31
C ALA A 194 5.88 -1.07 -0.82
N SER A 195 4.93 -1.43 -1.70
CA SER A 195 3.78 -2.27 -1.33
C SER A 195 4.23 -3.60 -0.72
N LYS A 196 5.27 -4.22 -1.28
CA LYS A 196 5.84 -5.47 -0.78
C LYS A 196 6.50 -5.30 0.59
N ASP A 197 7.17 -4.18 0.84
CA ASP A 197 7.81 -3.93 2.14
C ASP A 197 6.81 -3.76 3.29
N VAL A 198 5.58 -3.30 3.01
CA VAL A 198 4.48 -3.25 4.00
C VAL A 198 3.88 -4.62 4.24
N LYS A 199 3.78 -5.42 3.18
CA LYS A 199 3.13 -6.72 3.20
C LYS A 199 3.83 -7.72 4.11
N GLU A 200 5.16 -7.79 4.07
CA GLU A 200 5.94 -8.76 4.84
C GLU A 200 5.78 -8.65 6.37
N PRO A 201 5.89 -7.48 7.03
CA PRO A 201 5.65 -7.40 8.47
C PRO A 201 4.20 -7.77 8.84
N ILE A 202 3.23 -7.49 7.96
CA ILE A 202 1.83 -7.84 8.20
C ILE A 202 1.62 -9.36 8.11
N LYS A 203 2.29 -10.05 7.18
CA LYS A 203 2.27 -11.52 7.12
C LYS A 203 2.78 -12.14 8.41
N ILE A 204 3.90 -11.64 8.92
CA ILE A 204 4.47 -12.08 10.21
C ILE A 204 3.43 -11.90 11.32
N LEU A 205 2.74 -10.75 11.38
CA LEU A 205 1.68 -10.52 12.36
C LEU A 205 0.52 -11.53 12.22
N LEU A 206 0.08 -11.80 10.99
CA LEU A 206 -1.07 -12.67 10.69
C LEU A 206 -0.83 -14.15 11.03
N GLU A 207 0.41 -14.63 11.05
CA GLU A 207 0.74 -16.02 11.39
C GLU A 207 0.33 -16.38 12.83
N ASP A 208 0.65 -15.53 13.80
CA ASP A 208 0.38 -15.72 15.23
C ASP A 208 0.51 -14.37 15.95
N PRO A 209 -0.55 -13.53 15.98
CA PRO A 209 -0.46 -12.15 16.47
C PRO A 209 0.07 -12.05 17.90
N GLU A 210 -0.41 -12.93 18.79
CA GLU A 210 -0.01 -12.98 20.20
C GLU A 210 1.52 -13.12 20.35
N LYS A 211 2.15 -13.98 19.53
CA LYS A 211 3.60 -14.19 19.57
C LYS A 211 4.39 -13.17 18.77
N ASN A 212 3.83 -12.73 17.65
CA ASN A 212 4.56 -11.99 16.63
C ASN A 212 4.41 -10.47 16.77
N ILE A 213 3.52 -9.97 17.64
CA ILE A 213 3.27 -8.53 17.77
C ILE A 213 4.54 -7.71 18.11
N LYS A 214 5.41 -8.25 18.97
CA LYS A 214 6.68 -7.59 19.31
C LYS A 214 7.63 -7.53 18.12
N LEU A 215 7.72 -8.62 17.35
CA LEU A 215 8.53 -8.70 16.14
C LEU A 215 7.97 -7.77 15.05
N PHE A 216 6.65 -7.72 14.88
CA PHE A 216 5.98 -6.78 14.00
C PHE A 216 6.35 -5.33 14.33
N TYR A 217 6.17 -4.91 15.59
CA TYR A 217 6.50 -3.55 16.00
C TYR A 217 7.98 -3.22 15.82
N ALA A 218 8.87 -4.15 16.16
CA ALA A 218 10.30 -3.98 15.90
C ALA A 218 10.61 -3.83 14.40
N THR A 219 9.96 -4.63 13.55
CA THR A 219 10.16 -4.62 12.10
C THR A 219 9.70 -3.30 11.49
N ILE A 220 8.56 -2.76 11.92
CA ILE A 220 8.07 -1.47 11.42
C ILE A 220 8.78 -0.26 12.06
N GLY A 221 9.74 -0.48 12.97
CA GLY A 221 10.48 0.57 13.65
C GLY A 221 9.69 1.28 14.76
N PHE A 222 8.57 0.70 15.20
CA PHE A 222 7.77 1.24 16.29
C PHE A 222 8.35 0.81 17.64
N ASN A 223 8.88 1.78 18.38
CA ASN A 223 9.47 1.51 19.68
C ASN A 223 8.39 1.63 20.76
N LEU A 224 7.88 0.49 21.26
CA LEU A 224 6.86 0.40 22.32
C LEU A 224 7.21 1.15 23.63
N TYR A 225 8.45 1.62 23.77
CA TYR A 225 8.98 2.27 24.97
C TYR A 225 9.15 3.79 24.85
N LYS A 226 8.70 4.43 23.77
CA LYS A 226 8.58 5.89 23.73
C LYS A 226 7.24 6.31 24.34
N ASN A 227 7.21 6.40 25.67
CA ASN A 227 6.25 7.23 26.41
C ASN A 227 6.74 8.67 26.44
#